data_AF-A0A1C5LJI9-F1
#
_entry.id   AF-A0A1C5LJI9-F1
#
_cell.length_a   1.000
_cell.length_b   1.000
_cell.length_c   1.000
_cell.angle_alpha   90.00
_cell.angle_beta   90.00
_cell.angle_gamma   90.00
#
_symmetry.space_group_name_H-M   'P 1'
#
loop_
_entity.id
_entity.type
_entity.pdbx_description
1 polymer ?
#
loop_
_entity_poly.entity_id
_entity_poly.type
_entity_poly.pdbx_seq_one_letter_code
_entity_poly.pdbx_strand_id
1 'polypeptide(L)'
;MGEENKNVKKPAVSNAVVKKKTAGTGTKSTGSTRPGNGTKSAGGTHTNKTGSGAKNSAAGSNGGSAKNSSVRSNNASGRKTQPQKRRRRRITANQFTLLLAVVVGIILLFMVNGIMRGRYLKVKQISSEYVLGSKFDITAYVEPVNSKAVVTCDTADFAPEKIGSYKVSYIVKCGKLKKKKKLTLEVVDRDFPEIIGPDNLGVFVNEQVNLLDYYSVEDSQPDLTNELTINRQIDTTKTGDLDCTLRVTDWSNNSSSKDITVTVYGFEGDMKNSALAIRAYNRDKGYAVSDNGVYVYYPDKDKKTANVLINNSILYEVSDDCSSKEMDENDELVQTIINEGTWISIDNLGDFNYLK
;
A
#
# COMPACT_ATOMS: atom_id res chain seq x y z
N MET A 1 -67.84 -31.18 11.71
CA MET A 1 -67.56 -31.85 10.43
C MET A 1 -66.71 -30.92 9.60
N GLY A 2 -65.58 -31.38 9.07
CA GLY A 2 -64.81 -30.68 8.04
C GLY A 2 -63.91 -29.52 8.52
N GLU A 3 -62.68 -29.84 8.93
CA GLU A 3 -61.54 -28.94 8.71
C GLU A 3 -61.04 -29.13 7.27
N GLU A 4 -60.58 -28.06 6.61
CA GLU A 4 -59.83 -28.16 5.34
C GLU A 4 -58.54 -27.34 5.42
N ASN A 5 -57.48 -27.97 5.94
CA ASN A 5 -56.13 -27.41 5.91
C ASN A 5 -55.53 -27.49 4.50
N LYS A 6 -55.35 -26.34 3.84
CA LYS A 6 -54.66 -26.26 2.54
C LYS A 6 -53.14 -26.26 2.73
N ASN A 7 -52.60 -27.48 2.77
CA ASN A 7 -51.17 -27.75 2.77
C ASN A 7 -50.53 -27.31 1.44
N VAL A 8 -49.67 -26.28 1.46
CA VAL A 8 -48.92 -25.80 0.29
C VAL A 8 -47.66 -26.65 0.11
N LYS A 9 -47.54 -27.29 -1.05
CA LYS A 9 -46.55 -28.35 -1.31
C LYS A 9 -45.22 -27.76 -1.81
N LYS A 10 -44.13 -27.99 -1.06
CA LYS A 10 -42.74 -27.63 -1.42
C LYS A 10 -42.33 -28.29 -2.76
N PRO A 11 -41.70 -27.60 -3.72
CA PRO A 11 -41.21 -28.20 -4.96
C PRO A 11 -39.91 -28.99 -4.72
N ALA A 12 -39.67 -30.04 -5.51
CA ALA A 12 -38.50 -30.90 -5.41
C ALA A 12 -37.31 -30.36 -6.22
N VAL A 13 -36.10 -30.39 -5.63
CA VAL A 13 -34.85 -29.95 -6.27
C VAL A 13 -34.22 -31.10 -7.05
N SER A 14 -33.81 -30.84 -8.30
CA SER A 14 -33.08 -31.79 -9.14
C SER A 14 -31.56 -31.53 -9.07
N ASN A 15 -30.80 -32.55 -8.68
CA ASN A 15 -29.33 -32.45 -8.60
C ASN A 15 -28.68 -32.37 -9.99
N ALA A 16 -28.05 -31.25 -10.31
CA ALA A 16 -27.22 -31.07 -11.50
C ALA A 16 -25.73 -31.08 -11.14
N VAL A 17 -24.98 -32.03 -11.71
CA VAL A 17 -23.54 -32.21 -11.44
C VAL A 17 -22.70 -31.17 -12.19
N VAL A 18 -21.97 -30.32 -11.45
CA VAL A 18 -20.97 -29.39 -12.03
C VAL A 18 -19.55 -29.86 -11.73
N LYS A 19 -18.70 -29.90 -12.77
CA LYS A 19 -17.33 -30.44 -12.71
C LYS A 19 -16.38 -29.46 -12.01
N LYS A 20 -15.74 -29.92 -10.94
CA LYS A 20 -14.66 -29.24 -10.22
C LYS A 20 -13.42 -29.10 -11.13
N LYS A 21 -12.83 -27.91 -11.22
CA LYS A 21 -11.59 -27.64 -11.97
C LYS A 21 -10.41 -27.48 -11.00
N THR A 22 -9.29 -28.14 -11.30
CA THR A 22 -8.17 -28.34 -10.36
C THR A 22 -7.27 -27.10 -10.22
N ALA A 23 -6.86 -26.76 -9.00
CA ALA A 23 -5.84 -25.75 -8.74
C ALA A 23 -4.41 -26.34 -8.90
N GLY A 24 -3.53 -25.59 -9.56
CA GLY A 24 -2.12 -25.97 -9.78
C GLY A 24 -1.19 -25.55 -8.63
N THR A 25 -0.09 -26.29 -8.46
CA THR A 25 0.83 -26.19 -7.31
C THR A 25 2.20 -25.57 -7.64
N GLY A 26 2.86 -25.02 -6.61
CA GLY A 26 4.30 -24.70 -6.61
C GLY A 26 4.62 -23.27 -6.15
N THR A 27 5.70 -22.97 -5.41
CA THR A 27 6.62 -23.86 -4.66
C THR A 27 7.33 -23.04 -3.58
N LYS A 28 7.71 -23.65 -2.45
CA LYS A 28 8.49 -22.99 -1.38
C LYS A 28 9.91 -22.66 -1.83
N SER A 29 10.49 -21.59 -1.28
CA SER A 29 11.94 -21.46 -1.08
C SER A 29 12.23 -21.01 0.35
N THR A 30 13.32 -21.48 0.93
CA THR A 30 13.56 -21.48 2.39
C THR A 30 14.86 -20.81 2.80
N GLY A 31 14.78 -19.93 3.79
CA GLY A 31 15.73 -19.88 4.91
C GLY A 31 17.01 -19.06 4.78
N SER A 32 17.23 -18.18 5.76
CA SER A 32 18.44 -18.20 6.61
C SER A 32 18.21 -17.31 7.85
N THR A 33 19.04 -17.48 8.88
CA THR A 33 18.60 -17.28 10.29
C THR A 33 19.57 -16.46 11.13
N ARG A 34 19.03 -15.56 11.99
CA ARG A 34 19.63 -15.04 13.26
C ARG A 34 20.92 -14.18 13.14
N PRO A 35 21.38 -13.54 14.24
CA PRO A 35 20.68 -13.11 15.47
C PRO A 35 20.77 -11.58 15.72
N GLY A 36 19.93 -11.06 16.60
CA GLY A 36 20.00 -9.66 17.05
C GLY A 36 20.77 -9.48 18.36
N ASN A 37 20.88 -8.21 18.79
CA ASN A 37 21.10 -7.83 20.18
C ASN A 37 20.52 -6.42 20.38
N GLY A 38 20.06 -6.06 21.58
CA GLY A 38 19.51 -4.72 21.81
C GLY A 38 19.86 -4.17 23.19
N THR A 39 19.83 -2.84 23.34
CA THR A 39 19.48 -2.15 24.59
C THR A 39 19.32 -0.63 24.41
N LYS A 40 18.23 -0.11 24.99
CA LYS A 40 18.02 1.21 25.63
C LYS A 40 19.12 2.29 25.48
N SER A 41 18.74 3.53 25.11
CA SER A 41 18.26 4.57 26.06
C SER A 41 18.36 6.02 25.54
N ALA A 42 17.43 6.86 26.00
CA ALA A 42 17.52 8.31 26.26
C ALA A 42 18.15 9.29 25.23
N GLY A 43 17.28 10.16 24.68
CA GLY A 43 17.31 11.61 24.99
C GLY A 43 18.44 12.49 24.43
N GLY A 44 18.07 13.55 23.68
CA GLY A 44 19.02 14.60 23.30
C GLY A 44 18.61 15.47 22.12
N THR A 45 17.62 16.34 22.29
CA THR A 45 17.38 17.47 21.37
C THR A 45 18.60 18.39 21.32
N HIS A 46 19.21 18.57 20.14
CA HIS A 46 20.07 19.72 19.88
C HIS A 46 19.78 20.39 18.54
N THR A 47 19.48 21.68 18.63
CA THR A 47 19.23 22.60 17.53
C THR A 47 20.51 22.98 16.83
N ASN A 48 20.47 23.11 15.50
CA ASN A 48 21.63 23.47 14.69
C ASN A 48 21.59 24.97 14.37
N LYS A 49 22.56 25.77 14.87
CA LYS A 49 22.69 27.19 14.50
C LYS A 49 24.14 27.69 14.48
N THR A 50 24.57 28.07 13.27
CA THR A 50 25.46 29.21 12.96
C THR A 50 26.80 29.39 13.68
N GLY A 51 27.88 29.07 12.97
CA GLY A 51 28.73 30.12 12.37
C GLY A 51 29.99 30.60 13.11
N SER A 52 30.91 31.18 12.32
CA SER A 52 32.23 31.76 12.70
C SER A 52 33.25 30.76 13.26
N GLY A 53 34.57 31.03 13.25
CA GLY A 53 35.32 32.19 12.76
C GLY A 53 36.81 31.84 12.56
N ALA A 54 37.60 32.75 11.98
CA ALA A 54 38.98 32.47 11.55
C ALA A 54 40.07 32.90 12.56
N LYS A 55 41.31 32.48 12.24
CA LYS A 55 42.64 32.87 12.76
C LYS A 55 43.24 31.98 13.87
N ASN A 56 44.52 31.64 13.68
CA ASN A 56 45.60 31.97 14.63
C ASN A 56 46.99 31.79 13.99
N SER A 57 47.98 32.53 14.52
CA SER A 57 49.39 32.55 14.10
C SER A 57 50.30 32.58 15.33
N ALA A 58 51.56 32.13 15.16
CA ALA A 58 52.69 32.25 16.12
C ALA A 58 52.60 31.40 17.43
N ALA A 59 53.69 31.02 18.11
CA ALA A 59 55.11 30.81 17.72
C ALA A 59 55.89 30.09 18.85
N GLY A 60 57.05 29.48 18.52
CA GLY A 60 58.11 29.08 19.47
C GLY A 60 57.93 27.77 20.26
N SER A 61 58.98 27.16 20.83
CA SER A 61 60.43 27.35 20.65
C SER A 61 61.26 26.16 21.21
N ASN A 62 62.50 26.02 20.70
CA ASN A 62 63.73 25.50 21.32
C ASN A 62 63.80 24.15 22.08
N GLY A 63 64.80 23.35 21.68
CA GLY A 63 65.55 22.41 22.53
C GLY A 63 66.91 22.10 21.87
N GLY A 64 68.03 22.34 22.56
CA GLY A 64 69.37 22.19 21.99
C GLY A 64 70.48 21.97 23.03
N SER A 65 71.75 22.11 22.61
CA SER A 65 72.99 21.77 23.35
C SER A 65 73.27 20.24 23.40
N ALA A 66 74.51 19.72 23.42
CA ALA A 66 75.87 20.29 23.49
C ALA A 66 76.87 19.31 22.77
N LYS A 67 78.22 19.41 22.71
CA LYS A 67 79.28 20.34 23.22
C LYS A 67 80.60 20.10 22.43
N ASN A 68 81.61 20.97 22.66
CA ASN A 68 83.09 20.80 22.68
C ASN A 68 83.80 19.50 22.18
N SER A 69 85.06 19.52 21.71
CA SER A 69 86.03 20.62 21.40
C SER A 69 87.35 20.08 20.77
N SER A 70 88.24 21.00 20.34
CA SER A 70 89.71 20.84 20.19
C SER A 70 90.26 20.21 18.88
N VAL A 71 91.47 20.51 18.36
CA VAL A 71 92.47 21.61 18.55
C VAL A 71 93.53 21.51 17.40
N ARG A 72 94.24 22.61 17.07
CA ARG A 72 95.46 22.71 16.18
C ARG A 72 95.27 22.35 14.68
N SER A 73 96.13 22.79 13.74
CA SER A 73 96.90 24.05 13.55
C SER A 73 97.63 24.03 12.20
N ASN A 74 97.87 25.21 11.62
CA ASN A 74 98.88 25.54 10.59
C ASN A 74 98.59 25.28 9.08
N ASN A 75 99.09 26.25 8.30
CA ASN A 75 99.05 26.43 6.85
C ASN A 75 99.54 25.24 6.01
N ALA A 76 98.95 25.04 4.82
CA ALA A 76 99.60 25.42 3.54
C ALA A 76 98.71 25.21 2.28
N SER A 77 98.93 26.07 1.29
CA SER A 77 98.76 25.86 -0.17
C SER A 77 97.52 25.12 -0.73
N GLY A 78 96.50 25.92 -1.07
CA GLY A 78 95.80 25.95 -2.38
C GLY A 78 95.51 24.67 -3.19
N ARG A 79 94.22 24.29 -3.24
CA ARG A 79 93.53 23.90 -4.50
C ARG A 79 92.02 24.13 -4.36
N LYS A 80 91.38 24.84 -5.31
CA LYS A 80 89.91 24.99 -5.33
C LYS A 80 89.25 23.77 -5.94
N THR A 81 88.29 23.16 -5.25
CA THR A 81 87.35 22.16 -5.80
C THR A 81 85.92 22.68 -5.66
N GLN A 82 85.14 22.66 -6.75
CA GLN A 82 83.74 23.11 -6.76
C GLN A 82 82.77 21.98 -6.39
N PRO A 83 81.58 22.30 -5.82
CA PRO A 83 80.56 21.32 -5.47
C PRO A 83 79.70 20.89 -6.68
N GLN A 84 79.38 19.60 -6.76
CA GLN A 84 78.51 19.01 -7.79
C GLN A 84 77.03 19.42 -7.59
N LYS A 85 76.42 20.11 -8.57
CA LYS A 85 74.99 20.47 -8.55
C LYS A 85 74.10 19.36 -9.12
N ARG A 86 73.05 18.98 -8.37
CA ARG A 86 71.94 18.13 -8.85
C ARG A 86 71.33 18.70 -10.13
N ARG A 87 71.40 17.94 -11.22
CA ARG A 87 70.96 18.35 -12.57
C ARG A 87 69.44 18.23 -12.71
N ARG A 88 68.67 19.26 -12.32
CA ARG A 88 67.26 19.38 -12.74
C ARG A 88 67.22 19.39 -14.27
N ARG A 89 66.59 18.40 -14.91
CA ARG A 89 66.38 18.36 -16.37
C ARG A 89 65.51 19.57 -16.75
N ARG A 90 66.14 20.60 -17.34
CA ARG A 90 65.42 21.74 -17.91
C ARG A 90 64.80 21.28 -19.22
N ILE A 91 63.47 21.25 -19.26
CA ILE A 91 62.70 21.10 -20.51
C ILE A 91 63.10 22.28 -21.41
N THR A 92 63.54 22.02 -22.64
CA THR A 92 63.86 23.11 -23.58
C THR A 92 62.59 23.82 -24.03
N ALA A 93 62.69 25.11 -24.40
CA ALA A 93 61.50 25.90 -24.76
C ALA A 93 60.61 25.19 -25.80
N ASN A 94 61.22 24.61 -26.84
CA ASN A 94 60.52 23.86 -27.89
C ASN A 94 59.77 22.61 -27.35
N GLN A 95 60.29 21.94 -26.33
CA GLN A 95 59.60 20.83 -25.66
C GLN A 95 58.41 21.33 -24.81
N PHE A 96 58.50 22.53 -24.23
CA PHE A 96 57.39 23.17 -23.52
C PHE A 96 56.28 23.58 -24.50
N THR A 97 56.62 24.15 -25.66
CA THR A 97 55.66 24.47 -26.72
C THR A 97 54.95 23.22 -27.26
N LEU A 98 55.68 22.12 -27.43
CA LEU A 98 55.12 20.84 -27.90
C LEU A 98 54.20 20.20 -26.84
N LEU A 99 54.58 20.25 -25.56
CA LEU A 99 53.70 19.88 -24.45
C LEU A 99 52.42 20.75 -24.41
N LEU A 100 52.55 22.07 -24.58
CA LEU A 100 51.41 22.98 -24.63
C LEU A 100 50.47 22.63 -25.78
N ALA A 101 50.99 22.36 -26.98
CA ALA A 101 50.21 21.96 -28.14
C ALA A 101 49.45 20.63 -27.90
N VAL A 102 50.10 19.63 -27.27
CA VAL A 102 49.47 18.36 -26.87
C VAL A 102 48.35 18.61 -25.85
N VAL A 103 48.57 19.44 -24.84
CA VAL A 103 47.55 19.80 -23.83
C VAL A 103 46.36 20.53 -24.47
N VAL A 104 46.60 21.50 -25.36
CA VAL A 104 45.54 22.20 -26.10
C VAL A 104 44.76 21.24 -27.01
N GLY A 105 45.44 20.32 -27.72
CA GLY A 105 44.79 19.30 -28.53
C GLY A 105 43.89 18.35 -27.72
N ILE A 106 44.34 17.95 -26.54
CA ILE A 106 43.55 17.15 -25.58
C ILE A 106 42.33 17.94 -25.09
N ILE A 107 42.49 19.24 -24.75
CA ILE A 107 41.38 20.11 -24.33
C ILE A 107 40.34 20.25 -25.45
N LEU A 108 40.76 20.51 -26.69
CA LEU A 108 39.87 20.61 -27.85
C LEU A 108 39.10 19.31 -28.10
N LEU A 109 39.75 18.16 -27.99
CA LEU A 109 39.09 16.85 -28.05
C LEU A 109 37.98 16.70 -26.99
N PHE A 110 38.23 17.12 -25.74
CA PHE A 110 37.21 17.12 -24.70
C PHE A 110 36.07 18.12 -24.98
N MET A 111 36.37 19.33 -25.47
CA MET A 111 35.36 20.34 -25.80
C MET A 111 34.42 19.86 -26.93
N VAL A 112 34.97 19.34 -28.03
CA VAL A 112 34.18 18.81 -29.16
C VAL A 112 33.31 17.64 -28.70
N ASN A 113 33.86 16.69 -27.93
CA ASN A 113 33.10 15.56 -27.38
C ASN A 113 31.99 16.03 -26.42
N GLY A 114 32.22 17.08 -25.63
CA GLY A 114 31.22 17.73 -24.78
C GLY A 114 30.06 18.35 -25.58
N ILE A 115 30.38 19.16 -26.59
CA ILE A 115 29.39 19.81 -27.48
C ILE A 115 28.54 18.76 -28.21
N MET A 116 29.19 17.72 -28.75
CA MET A 116 28.52 16.60 -29.42
C MET A 116 27.56 15.88 -28.46
N ARG A 117 28.00 15.50 -27.26
CA ARG A 117 27.12 14.88 -26.25
C ARG A 117 25.93 15.77 -25.88
N GLY A 118 26.13 17.09 -25.83
CA GLY A 118 25.06 18.06 -25.55
C GLY A 118 23.95 18.06 -26.60
N ARG A 119 24.30 18.01 -27.90
CA ARG A 119 23.30 17.99 -29.00
C ARG A 119 22.64 16.63 -29.19
N TYR A 120 23.43 15.54 -29.19
CA TYR A 120 22.93 14.20 -29.53
C TYR A 120 22.15 13.50 -28.40
N LEU A 121 22.30 13.92 -27.15
CA LEU A 121 21.59 13.36 -25.99
C LEU A 121 20.63 14.39 -25.34
N LYS A 122 20.21 15.42 -26.08
CA LYS A 122 19.16 16.36 -25.64
C LYS A 122 17.80 15.66 -25.68
N VAL A 123 16.99 15.92 -24.67
CA VAL A 123 15.66 15.34 -24.45
C VAL A 123 14.76 16.46 -23.95
N LYS A 124 13.48 16.43 -24.33
CA LYS A 124 12.41 17.26 -23.77
C LYS A 124 11.57 16.40 -22.82
N GLN A 125 11.03 17.01 -21.78
CA GLN A 125 9.91 16.44 -21.03
C GLN A 125 8.62 16.78 -21.79
N ILE A 126 7.71 15.80 -21.90
CA ILE A 126 6.42 15.94 -22.59
C ILE A 126 5.22 15.65 -21.66
N SER A 127 5.45 14.97 -20.54
CA SER A 127 4.47 14.83 -19.44
C SER A 127 5.18 14.84 -18.08
N SER A 128 4.46 15.22 -17.03
CA SER A 128 4.92 15.25 -15.63
C SER A 128 4.10 14.36 -14.68
N GLU A 129 2.96 13.83 -15.11
CA GLU A 129 2.02 13.10 -14.24
C GLU A 129 1.93 11.62 -14.62
N TYR A 130 2.22 10.74 -13.66
CA TYR A 130 2.05 9.29 -13.77
C TYR A 130 0.84 8.88 -12.94
N VAL A 131 -0.13 8.22 -13.56
CA VAL A 131 -1.29 7.65 -12.85
C VAL A 131 -0.85 6.36 -12.14
N LEU A 132 -1.18 6.22 -10.87
CA LEU A 132 -0.87 5.04 -10.06
C LEU A 132 -1.45 3.76 -10.71
N GLY A 133 -0.84 2.60 -10.47
CA GLY A 133 -1.21 1.31 -11.09
C GLY A 133 -0.98 1.18 -12.62
N SER A 134 -0.85 2.28 -13.36
CA SER A 134 -0.70 2.26 -14.82
C SER A 134 0.63 1.64 -15.28
N LYS A 135 0.64 1.02 -16.48
CA LYS A 135 1.87 0.45 -17.03
C LYS A 135 2.89 1.56 -17.33
N PHE A 136 4.00 1.59 -16.58
CA PHE A 136 5.05 2.58 -16.78
C PHE A 136 5.84 2.41 -18.08
N ASP A 137 5.87 3.47 -18.90
CA ASP A 137 6.78 3.62 -20.03
C ASP A 137 7.39 5.04 -20.02
N ILE A 138 8.72 5.11 -19.85
CA ILE A 138 9.47 6.37 -19.83
C ILE A 138 9.29 7.21 -21.11
N THR A 139 9.00 6.59 -22.26
CA THR A 139 8.86 7.30 -23.54
C THR A 139 7.59 8.15 -23.61
N ALA A 140 6.57 7.85 -22.80
CA ALA A 140 5.38 8.69 -22.64
C ALA A 140 5.68 10.02 -21.93
N TYR A 141 6.82 10.13 -21.24
CA TYR A 141 7.18 11.29 -20.43
C TYR A 141 8.34 12.11 -21.01
N VAL A 142 9.21 11.49 -21.80
CA VAL A 142 10.40 12.15 -22.35
C VAL A 142 10.72 11.76 -23.79
N GLU A 143 10.93 12.78 -24.62
CA GLU A 143 11.21 12.64 -26.06
C GLU A 143 12.65 13.10 -26.39
N PRO A 144 13.46 12.29 -27.09
CA PRO A 144 14.75 12.74 -27.63
C PRO A 144 14.60 13.79 -28.72
N VAL A 145 15.39 14.86 -28.64
CA VAL A 145 15.42 15.92 -29.69
C VAL A 145 16.12 15.46 -30.97
N ASN A 146 16.84 14.34 -30.91
CA ASN A 146 17.49 13.71 -32.06
C ASN A 146 16.76 12.39 -32.38
N SER A 147 16.22 12.26 -33.59
CA SER A 147 15.47 11.08 -34.04
C SER A 147 16.27 9.76 -34.06
N LYS A 148 17.60 9.81 -33.95
CA LYS A 148 18.49 8.64 -33.82
C LYS A 148 18.82 8.27 -32.37
N ALA A 149 18.29 9.02 -31.40
CA ALA A 149 18.45 8.74 -29.98
C ALA A 149 17.23 7.98 -29.43
N VAL A 150 17.47 7.09 -28.47
CA VAL A 150 16.46 6.25 -27.81
C VAL A 150 16.55 6.48 -26.31
N VAL A 151 15.39 6.47 -25.63
CA VAL A 151 15.29 6.46 -24.17
C VAL A 151 15.02 5.04 -23.68
N THR A 152 15.68 4.64 -22.60
CA THR A 152 15.38 3.40 -21.87
C THR A 152 15.40 3.68 -20.38
N CYS A 153 14.45 3.13 -19.64
CA CYS A 153 14.45 3.09 -18.17
C CYS A 153 14.49 1.63 -17.73
N ASP A 154 15.00 1.36 -16.54
CA ASP A 154 14.61 0.14 -15.84
C ASP A 154 13.21 0.38 -15.29
N THR A 155 12.24 -0.43 -15.72
CA THR A 155 10.84 -0.28 -15.29
C THR A 155 10.60 -0.91 -13.92
N ALA A 156 11.46 -1.82 -13.45
CA ALA A 156 11.36 -2.39 -12.11
C ALA A 156 11.76 -1.40 -11.01
N ASP A 157 12.61 -0.41 -11.33
CA ASP A 157 13.06 0.65 -10.41
C ASP A 157 11.98 1.70 -10.09
N PHE A 158 10.82 1.70 -10.78
CA PHE A 158 9.76 2.69 -10.60
C PHE A 158 8.38 2.04 -10.47
N ALA A 159 8.13 1.49 -9.28
CA ALA A 159 6.83 1.06 -8.80
C ALA A 159 6.47 1.87 -7.54
N PRO A 160 5.88 3.07 -7.69
CA PRO A 160 5.38 3.83 -6.54
C PRO A 160 4.14 3.13 -5.97
N GLU A 161 4.03 3.10 -4.64
CA GLU A 161 2.86 2.60 -3.90
C GLU A 161 2.00 3.74 -3.33
N LYS A 162 2.42 4.99 -3.51
CA LYS A 162 1.77 6.20 -2.97
C LYS A 162 1.91 7.36 -3.95
N ILE A 163 0.99 8.31 -3.85
CA ILE A 163 1.05 9.58 -4.58
C ILE A 163 2.22 10.47 -4.15
N GLY A 164 2.56 11.46 -4.97
CA GLY A 164 3.58 12.48 -4.68
C GLY A 164 4.77 12.48 -5.66
N SER A 165 5.85 13.16 -5.29
CA SER A 165 6.92 13.52 -6.24
C SER A 165 8.12 12.56 -6.24
N TYR A 166 8.34 11.85 -7.36
CA TYR A 166 9.36 10.81 -7.50
C TYR A 166 10.42 11.15 -8.57
N LYS A 167 11.66 10.68 -8.37
CA LYS A 167 12.80 10.94 -9.27
C LYS A 167 13.23 9.72 -10.08
N VAL A 168 12.58 9.50 -11.21
CA VAL A 168 12.90 8.40 -12.14
C VAL A 168 14.26 8.63 -12.81
N SER A 169 15.09 7.58 -12.88
CA SER A 169 16.40 7.64 -13.51
C SER A 169 16.45 6.87 -14.83
N TYR A 170 16.60 7.57 -15.95
CA TYR A 170 16.57 6.98 -17.29
C TYR A 170 17.91 7.15 -18.03
N ILE A 171 18.11 6.39 -19.10
CA ILE A 171 19.29 6.46 -19.97
C ILE A 171 18.86 6.93 -21.36
N VAL A 172 19.56 7.94 -21.88
CA VAL A 172 19.48 8.35 -23.29
C VAL A 172 20.68 7.76 -24.02
N LYS A 173 20.45 7.09 -25.15
CA LYS A 173 21.49 6.50 -25.99
C LYS A 173 21.37 6.98 -27.43
N CYS A 174 22.49 7.33 -28.06
CA CYS A 174 22.59 7.62 -29.48
C CYS A 174 23.86 6.95 -30.03
N GLY A 175 23.70 5.81 -30.71
CA GLY A 175 24.82 4.96 -31.11
C GLY A 175 25.66 4.50 -29.91
N LYS A 176 26.96 4.83 -29.91
CA LYS A 176 27.89 4.53 -28.80
C LYS A 176 27.81 5.53 -27.63
N LEU A 177 27.16 6.68 -27.79
CA LEU A 177 26.99 7.67 -26.74
C LEU A 177 25.83 7.29 -25.83
N LYS A 178 26.03 7.36 -24.51
CA LYS A 178 24.96 7.19 -23.50
C LYS A 178 25.12 8.19 -22.34
N LYS A 179 24.00 8.61 -21.74
CA LYS A 179 23.99 9.46 -20.53
C LYS A 179 22.78 9.10 -19.65
N LYS A 180 23.03 8.83 -18.36
CA LYS A 180 21.99 8.73 -17.33
C LYS A 180 21.46 10.13 -17.02
N LYS A 181 20.14 10.27 -16.92
CA LYS A 181 19.42 11.50 -16.56
C LYS A 181 18.42 11.17 -15.44
N LYS A 182 17.84 12.22 -14.85
CA LYS A 182 16.72 12.11 -13.94
C LYS A 182 15.55 12.92 -14.47
N LEU A 183 14.35 12.44 -14.20
CA LEU A 183 13.06 13.09 -14.42
C LEU A 183 12.38 13.18 -13.07
N THR A 184 11.67 14.27 -12.79
CA THR A 184 10.69 14.29 -11.70
C THR A 184 9.32 14.00 -12.31
N LEU A 185 8.62 13.00 -11.76
CA LEU A 185 7.22 12.71 -12.05
C LEU A 185 6.42 12.91 -10.77
N GLU A 186 5.24 13.49 -10.91
CA GLU A 186 4.21 13.48 -9.88
C GLU A 186 3.36 12.23 -10.09
N VAL A 187 3.28 11.40 -9.07
CA VAL A 187 2.40 10.23 -9.02
C VAL A 187 1.06 10.72 -8.50
N VAL A 188 0.02 10.52 -9.30
CA VAL A 188 -1.35 10.96 -9.01
C VAL A 188 -2.29 9.77 -8.98
N ASP A 189 -3.33 9.87 -8.16
CA ASP A 189 -4.49 9.00 -8.26
C ASP A 189 -5.60 9.71 -9.03
N ARG A 190 -6.39 8.94 -9.77
CA ARG A 190 -7.55 9.41 -10.54
C ARG A 190 -8.71 8.42 -10.53
N ASP A 191 -8.51 7.26 -9.91
CA ASP A 191 -9.60 6.32 -9.69
C ASP A 191 -10.42 6.84 -8.50
N PHE A 192 -11.73 6.56 -8.51
CA PHE A 192 -12.62 6.99 -7.43
C PHE A 192 -12.84 5.81 -6.48
N PRO A 193 -12.86 6.04 -5.15
CA PRO A 193 -13.07 4.97 -4.19
C PRO A 193 -14.45 4.33 -4.36
N GLU A 194 -14.54 3.00 -4.35
CA GLU A 194 -15.79 2.25 -4.51
C GLU A 194 -16.34 1.83 -3.14
N ILE A 195 -17.56 2.26 -2.80
CA ILE A 195 -18.22 1.91 -1.53
C ILE A 195 -19.03 0.61 -1.75
N ILE A 196 -18.55 -0.46 -1.15
CA ILE A 196 -19.07 -1.83 -1.23
C ILE A 196 -19.90 -2.14 0.03
N GLY A 197 -20.98 -2.90 -0.10
CA GLY A 197 -21.97 -3.19 0.95
C GLY A 197 -23.43 -3.00 0.48
N PRO A 198 -24.42 -3.27 1.34
CA PRO A 198 -25.85 -3.23 1.00
C PRO A 198 -26.39 -1.85 0.57
N ASP A 199 -27.53 -1.84 -0.12
CA ASP A 199 -28.32 -0.62 -0.37
C ASP A 199 -29.39 -0.41 0.73
N ASN A 200 -29.89 -1.49 1.33
CA ASN A 200 -30.87 -1.46 2.43
C ASN A 200 -30.35 -2.30 3.61
N LEU A 201 -30.54 -1.83 4.85
CA LEU A 201 -30.11 -2.55 6.05
C LEU A 201 -31.18 -2.55 7.15
N GLY A 202 -31.50 -3.75 7.66
CA GLY A 202 -32.41 -3.98 8.76
C GLY A 202 -31.74 -3.84 10.12
N VAL A 203 -32.35 -3.07 11.01
CA VAL A 203 -31.94 -2.87 12.41
C VAL A 203 -33.15 -3.01 13.33
N PHE A 204 -32.96 -3.39 14.60
CA PHE A 204 -34.08 -3.51 15.53
C PHE A 204 -34.30 -2.22 16.35
N VAL A 205 -35.53 -2.07 16.86
CA VAL A 205 -35.85 -0.98 17.80
C VAL A 205 -34.92 -1.03 19.02
N ASN A 206 -34.34 0.12 19.36
CA ASN A 206 -33.32 0.32 20.41
C ASN A 206 -32.00 -0.45 20.21
N GLU A 207 -31.73 -0.99 19.02
CA GLU A 207 -30.46 -1.64 18.73
C GLU A 207 -29.29 -0.63 18.71
N GLN A 208 -28.17 -1.01 19.33
CA GLN A 208 -26.88 -0.33 19.14
C GLN A 208 -26.09 -1.07 18.04
N VAL A 209 -26.01 -0.47 16.87
CA VAL A 209 -25.37 -1.04 15.69
C VAL A 209 -24.42 -0.02 15.06
N ASN A 210 -23.18 -0.43 14.77
CA ASN A 210 -22.27 0.35 13.97
C ASN A 210 -22.53 0.04 12.48
N LEU A 211 -23.21 0.95 11.79
CA LEU A 211 -23.54 0.74 10.37
C LEU A 211 -22.30 0.56 9.49
N LEU A 212 -21.18 1.18 9.84
CA LEU A 212 -19.96 1.16 9.02
C LEU A 212 -19.33 -0.25 8.91
N ASP A 213 -19.61 -1.16 9.86
CA ASP A 213 -19.10 -2.54 9.85
C ASP A 213 -19.62 -3.35 8.63
N TYR A 214 -20.79 -2.97 8.09
CA TYR A 214 -21.42 -3.62 6.95
C TYR A 214 -20.85 -3.19 5.60
N TYR A 215 -20.00 -2.16 5.58
CA TYR A 215 -19.43 -1.59 4.36
C TYR A 215 -17.92 -1.85 4.27
N SER A 216 -17.38 -1.64 3.07
CA SER A 216 -15.95 -1.59 2.77
C SER A 216 -15.72 -0.60 1.65
N VAL A 217 -14.48 -0.12 1.53
CA VAL A 217 -14.05 0.78 0.46
C VAL A 217 -12.89 0.14 -0.29
N GLU A 218 -13.07 -0.11 -1.59
CA GLU A 218 -12.00 -0.48 -2.51
C GLU A 218 -11.42 0.77 -3.16
N ASP A 219 -10.10 0.94 -3.06
CA ASP A 219 -9.36 2.09 -3.59
C ASP A 219 -7.87 1.73 -3.69
N SER A 220 -7.06 2.58 -4.34
CA SER A 220 -5.61 2.43 -4.36
C SER A 220 -4.95 2.87 -3.04
N GLN A 221 -5.61 3.75 -2.27
CA GLN A 221 -5.23 4.10 -0.91
C GLN A 221 -5.54 2.94 0.06
N PRO A 222 -4.55 2.41 0.80
CA PRO A 222 -4.79 1.41 1.83
C PRO A 222 -5.57 1.98 3.01
N ASP A 223 -6.33 1.11 3.69
CA ASP A 223 -7.06 1.39 4.92
C ASP A 223 -8.17 2.46 4.83
N LEU A 224 -8.53 2.92 3.61
CA LEU A 224 -9.50 3.99 3.35
C LEU A 224 -10.93 3.70 3.88
N THR A 225 -11.27 2.43 4.11
CA THR A 225 -12.55 2.03 4.76
C THR A 225 -12.72 2.71 6.13
N ASN A 226 -11.64 2.97 6.87
CA ASN A 226 -11.69 3.63 8.18
C ASN A 226 -12.02 5.13 8.10
N GLU A 227 -11.99 5.73 6.91
CA GLU A 227 -12.35 7.12 6.65
C GLU A 227 -13.78 7.27 6.11
N LEU A 228 -14.54 6.16 6.02
CA LEU A 228 -15.94 6.17 5.63
C LEU A 228 -16.79 6.89 6.68
N THR A 229 -17.60 7.85 6.24
CA THR A 229 -18.48 8.65 7.09
C THR A 229 -19.95 8.48 6.70
N ILE A 230 -20.85 8.74 7.64
CA ILE A 230 -22.30 8.76 7.43
C ILE A 230 -22.85 10.16 7.74
N ASN A 231 -23.78 10.65 6.91
CA ASN A 231 -24.26 12.03 6.99
C ASN A 231 -25.15 12.37 8.21
N ARG A 232 -25.61 11.37 8.96
CA ARG A 232 -26.48 11.54 10.15
C ARG A 232 -26.26 10.44 11.18
N GLN A 233 -26.61 10.72 12.43
CA GLN A 233 -26.87 9.67 13.43
C GLN A 233 -28.20 8.98 13.11
N ILE A 234 -28.27 7.68 13.40
CA ILE A 234 -29.47 6.85 13.23
C ILE A 234 -30.25 6.80 14.56
N ASP A 235 -31.54 7.12 14.51
CA ASP A 235 -32.46 7.00 15.64
C ASP A 235 -33.20 5.65 15.56
N THR A 236 -32.71 4.65 16.29
CA THR A 236 -33.34 3.33 16.36
C THR A 236 -34.49 3.27 17.37
N THR A 237 -34.92 4.37 18.00
CA THR A 237 -35.99 4.33 19.03
C THR A 237 -37.39 4.16 18.47
N LYS A 238 -37.58 4.28 17.14
CA LYS A 238 -38.87 4.18 16.45
C LYS A 238 -38.74 3.36 15.19
N THR A 239 -39.78 2.58 14.88
CA THR A 239 -39.89 1.82 13.64
C THR A 239 -40.05 2.71 12.41
N GLY A 240 -39.50 2.28 11.28
CA GLY A 240 -39.65 2.94 9.98
C GLY A 240 -38.32 3.19 9.28
N ASP A 241 -38.41 3.82 8.11
CA ASP A 241 -37.31 3.93 7.16
C ASP A 241 -36.49 5.21 7.42
N LEU A 242 -35.17 5.07 7.35
CA LEU A 242 -34.20 6.14 7.53
C LEU A 242 -33.19 6.10 6.37
N ASP A 243 -33.42 6.89 5.33
CA ASP A 243 -32.40 7.14 4.32
C ASP A 243 -31.12 7.66 5.00
N CYS A 244 -29.95 7.43 4.41
CA CYS A 244 -28.71 8.11 4.78
C CYS A 244 -27.68 8.00 3.64
N THR A 245 -26.65 8.83 3.72
CA THR A 245 -25.62 8.89 2.68
C THR A 245 -24.28 8.59 3.33
N LEU A 246 -23.64 7.53 2.86
CA LEU A 246 -22.24 7.22 3.13
C LEU A 246 -21.34 8.08 2.23
N ARG A 247 -20.19 8.50 2.74
CA ARG A 247 -19.24 9.34 2.00
C ARG A 247 -17.80 9.03 2.39
N VAL A 248 -16.92 8.96 1.38
CA VAL A 248 -15.47 8.79 1.55
C VAL A 248 -14.72 9.68 0.54
N THR A 249 -13.46 10.01 0.84
CA THR A 249 -12.58 10.85 -0.01
C THR A 249 -11.16 10.32 0.11
N ASP A 250 -10.49 10.11 -1.02
CA ASP A 250 -9.11 9.59 -1.06
C ASP A 250 -8.05 10.71 -0.84
N TRP A 251 -6.78 10.30 -0.81
CA TRP A 251 -5.60 11.16 -0.75
C TRP A 251 -5.41 12.14 -1.92
N SER A 252 -6.12 11.93 -3.04
CA SER A 252 -6.10 12.80 -4.23
C SER A 252 -7.32 13.71 -4.32
N ASN A 253 -8.24 13.62 -3.34
CA ASN A 253 -9.54 14.29 -3.27
C ASN A 253 -10.58 13.78 -4.28
N ASN A 254 -10.39 12.59 -4.86
CA ASN A 254 -11.47 11.84 -5.49
C ASN A 254 -12.44 11.39 -4.40
N SER A 255 -13.74 11.45 -4.65
CA SER A 255 -14.73 11.26 -3.60
C SER A 255 -16.01 10.65 -4.12
N SER A 256 -16.47 9.65 -3.38
CA SER A 256 -17.66 8.86 -3.67
C SER A 256 -18.66 8.96 -2.54
N SER A 257 -19.93 8.75 -2.90
CA SER A 257 -21.05 8.68 -1.98
C SER A 257 -21.95 7.52 -2.36
N LYS A 258 -22.59 6.91 -1.36
CA LYS A 258 -23.59 5.86 -1.54
C LYS A 258 -24.80 6.19 -0.68
N ASP A 259 -25.96 6.38 -1.29
CA ASP A 259 -27.22 6.48 -0.58
C ASP A 259 -27.69 5.08 -0.19
N ILE A 260 -28.17 4.93 1.04
CA ILE A 260 -28.66 3.68 1.62
C ILE A 260 -29.96 3.95 2.41
N THR A 261 -30.78 2.93 2.61
CA THR A 261 -31.96 2.99 3.48
C THR A 261 -31.76 2.09 4.70
N VAL A 262 -32.00 2.60 5.89
CA VAL A 262 -31.92 1.84 7.14
C VAL A 262 -33.32 1.68 7.71
N THR A 263 -33.83 0.46 7.74
CA THR A 263 -35.20 0.17 8.17
C THR A 263 -35.19 -0.33 9.62
N VAL A 264 -35.86 0.40 10.51
CA VAL A 264 -35.97 0.03 11.92
C VAL A 264 -37.21 -0.86 12.12
N TYR A 265 -36.98 -2.11 12.51
CA TYR A 265 -38.00 -3.14 12.68
C TYR A 265 -38.32 -3.44 14.14
N GLY A 266 -39.62 -3.54 14.43
CA GLY A 266 -40.16 -4.05 15.70
C GLY A 266 -40.40 -5.56 15.68
N PHE A 267 -39.49 -6.34 15.09
CA PHE A 267 -39.64 -7.80 15.03
C PHE A 267 -39.43 -8.45 16.39
N GLU A 268 -40.20 -9.51 16.65
CA GLU A 268 -40.13 -10.34 17.85
C GLU A 268 -40.11 -11.84 17.48
N GLY A 269 -39.77 -12.69 18.45
CA GLY A 269 -39.80 -14.16 18.32
C GLY A 269 -39.03 -14.69 17.11
N ASP A 270 -39.63 -15.66 16.43
CA ASP A 270 -39.05 -16.38 15.29
C ASP A 270 -38.56 -15.42 14.17
N MET A 271 -39.25 -14.29 13.94
CA MET A 271 -38.85 -13.31 12.92
C MET A 271 -37.56 -12.57 13.33
N LYS A 272 -37.47 -12.14 14.60
CA LYS A 272 -36.27 -11.49 15.14
C LYS A 272 -35.07 -12.43 15.14
N ASN A 273 -35.28 -13.68 15.57
CA ASN A 273 -34.21 -14.67 15.64
C ASN A 273 -33.70 -15.05 14.24
N SER A 274 -34.62 -15.20 13.27
CA SER A 274 -34.26 -15.37 11.84
C SER A 274 -33.41 -14.22 11.34
N ALA A 275 -33.86 -12.98 11.54
CA ALA A 275 -33.16 -11.77 11.11
C ALA A 275 -31.76 -11.62 11.74
N LEU A 276 -31.60 -11.93 13.03
CA LEU A 276 -30.31 -11.94 13.72
C LEU A 276 -29.32 -12.96 13.13
N ALA A 277 -29.79 -14.19 12.90
CA ALA A 277 -28.97 -15.26 12.33
C ALA A 277 -28.59 -14.99 10.85
N ILE A 278 -29.54 -14.51 10.04
CA ILE A 278 -29.30 -14.12 8.64
C ILE A 278 -28.24 -13.01 8.58
N ARG A 279 -28.41 -11.94 9.35
CA ARG A 279 -27.45 -10.81 9.36
C ARG A 279 -26.06 -11.24 9.83
N ALA A 280 -25.97 -12.15 10.82
CA ALA A 280 -24.70 -12.76 11.21
C ALA A 280 -24.09 -13.59 10.07
N TYR A 281 -24.88 -14.44 9.41
CA TYR A 281 -24.46 -15.22 8.25
C TYR A 281 -23.93 -14.34 7.10
N ASN A 282 -24.65 -13.29 6.71
CA ASN A 282 -24.21 -12.41 5.63
C ASN A 282 -22.90 -11.68 5.98
N ARG A 283 -22.77 -11.21 7.23
CA ARG A 283 -21.53 -10.59 7.74
C ARG A 283 -20.35 -11.57 7.75
N ASP A 284 -20.57 -12.81 8.21
CA ASP A 284 -19.50 -13.78 8.45
C ASP A 284 -19.09 -14.52 7.16
N LYS A 285 -20.01 -14.70 6.21
CA LYS A 285 -19.75 -15.40 4.92
C LYS A 285 -19.57 -14.47 3.72
N GLY A 286 -20.09 -13.24 3.78
CA GLY A 286 -20.08 -12.28 2.67
C GLY A 286 -21.06 -12.59 1.54
N TYR A 287 -22.10 -13.40 1.77
CA TYR A 287 -23.11 -13.77 0.76
C TYR A 287 -24.52 -13.69 1.31
N ALA A 288 -25.48 -13.33 0.45
CA ALA A 288 -26.90 -13.52 0.71
C ALA A 288 -27.23 -15.01 0.93
N VAL A 289 -28.19 -15.29 1.80
CA VAL A 289 -28.79 -16.62 1.97
C VAL A 289 -29.45 -17.03 0.65
N SER A 290 -29.17 -18.25 0.20
CA SER A 290 -29.58 -18.75 -1.12
C SER A 290 -30.91 -19.48 -1.13
N ASP A 291 -31.34 -19.99 0.02
CA ASP A 291 -32.65 -20.58 0.20
C ASP A 291 -33.73 -19.49 0.40
N ASN A 292 -34.96 -19.78 -0.03
CA ASN A 292 -36.11 -18.87 0.10
C ASN A 292 -36.56 -18.62 1.56
N GLY A 293 -35.83 -19.12 2.57
CA GLY A 293 -36.17 -18.97 3.97
C GLY A 293 -35.25 -19.76 4.90
N VAL A 294 -35.50 -19.65 6.19
CA VAL A 294 -34.75 -20.30 7.28
C VAL A 294 -35.70 -21.08 8.17
N TYR A 295 -35.16 -21.99 8.99
CA TYR A 295 -35.94 -22.68 10.03
C TYR A 295 -35.52 -22.19 11.42
N VAL A 296 -36.49 -21.95 12.30
CA VAL A 296 -36.28 -21.58 13.71
C VAL A 296 -36.81 -22.69 14.61
N TYR A 297 -36.00 -23.12 15.58
CA TYR A 297 -36.35 -24.16 16.53
C TYR A 297 -35.89 -23.75 17.94
N TYR A 298 -36.69 -24.10 18.95
CA TYR A 298 -36.38 -23.81 20.34
C TYR A 298 -36.13 -25.14 21.08
N PRO A 299 -34.89 -25.47 21.49
CA PRO A 299 -34.61 -26.70 22.22
C PRO A 299 -35.27 -26.70 23.61
N ASP A 300 -35.38 -25.52 24.23
CA ASP A 300 -35.93 -25.33 25.56
C ASP A 300 -37.35 -24.75 25.55
N LYS A 301 -38.19 -25.24 26.48
CA LYS A 301 -39.59 -24.82 26.62
C LYS A 301 -39.76 -23.36 27.05
N ASP A 302 -38.74 -22.76 27.65
CA ASP A 302 -38.75 -21.34 28.04
C ASP A 302 -38.23 -20.40 26.93
N LYS A 303 -37.84 -20.95 25.78
CA LYS A 303 -37.47 -20.23 24.55
C LYS A 303 -36.37 -19.17 24.70
N LYS A 304 -35.43 -19.35 25.65
CA LYS A 304 -34.30 -18.42 25.84
C LYS A 304 -33.31 -18.42 24.68
N THR A 305 -33.04 -19.59 24.11
CA THR A 305 -32.19 -19.75 22.94
C THR A 305 -33.00 -20.30 21.77
N ALA A 306 -32.63 -19.90 20.56
CA ALA A 306 -33.20 -20.41 19.32
C ALA A 306 -32.08 -20.89 18.40
N ASN A 307 -32.25 -22.09 17.87
CA ASN A 307 -31.41 -22.63 16.81
C ASN A 307 -32.03 -22.23 15.47
N VAL A 308 -31.27 -21.50 14.65
CA VAL A 308 -31.68 -21.08 13.31
C VAL A 308 -30.86 -21.82 12.27
N LEU A 309 -31.53 -22.54 11.39
CA LEU A 309 -30.92 -23.28 10.29
C LEU A 309 -31.06 -22.52 8.98
N ILE A 310 -29.92 -22.21 8.37
CA ILE A 310 -29.74 -21.44 7.13
C ILE A 310 -29.23 -22.40 6.03
N ASN A 311 -29.77 -22.26 4.81
CA ASN A 311 -29.40 -23.07 3.64
C ASN A 311 -29.47 -24.60 3.87
N ASN A 312 -30.34 -25.05 4.79
CA ASN A 312 -30.49 -26.44 5.27
C ASN A 312 -29.22 -27.12 5.85
N SER A 313 -28.13 -26.39 6.12
CA SER A 313 -26.90 -26.99 6.67
C SER A 313 -26.10 -26.12 7.65
N ILE A 314 -26.35 -24.81 7.70
CA ILE A 314 -25.55 -23.88 8.51
C ILE A 314 -26.38 -23.45 9.72
N LEU A 315 -25.84 -23.69 10.91
CA LEU A 315 -26.55 -23.57 12.16
C LEU A 315 -26.07 -22.35 12.96
N TYR A 316 -27.00 -21.54 13.44
CA TYR A 316 -26.74 -20.42 14.34
C TYR A 316 -27.53 -20.59 15.65
N GLU A 317 -26.88 -20.33 16.77
CA GLU A 317 -27.55 -20.10 18.06
C GLU A 317 -27.85 -18.60 18.18
N VAL A 318 -29.07 -18.27 18.58
CA VAL A 318 -29.50 -16.91 18.90
C VAL A 318 -29.99 -16.87 20.35
N SER A 319 -29.41 -15.98 21.15
CA SER A 319 -29.69 -15.84 22.59
C SER A 319 -30.64 -14.68 22.89
N ASP A 320 -31.18 -14.65 24.10
CA ASP A 320 -32.10 -13.61 24.60
C ASP A 320 -31.45 -12.21 24.66
N ASP A 321 -30.14 -12.13 24.87
CA ASP A 321 -29.31 -10.93 24.74
C ASP A 321 -29.15 -10.40 23.30
N CYS A 322 -29.81 -11.05 22.33
CA CYS A 322 -29.74 -10.76 20.89
C CYS A 322 -28.37 -11.03 20.25
N SER A 323 -27.46 -11.73 20.92
CA SER A 323 -26.27 -12.28 20.28
C SER A 323 -26.64 -13.43 19.34
N SER A 324 -25.85 -13.58 18.28
CA SER A 324 -25.96 -14.69 17.32
C SER A 324 -24.58 -15.23 17.00
N LYS A 325 -24.44 -16.55 16.99
CA LYS A 325 -23.17 -17.26 16.82
C LYS A 325 -23.35 -18.52 15.97
N GLU A 326 -22.46 -18.72 15.00
CA GLU A 326 -22.39 -19.97 14.24
C GLU A 326 -22.03 -21.15 15.17
N MET A 327 -22.72 -22.27 15.00
CA MET A 327 -22.52 -23.52 15.72
C MET A 327 -21.75 -24.53 14.86
N ASP A 328 -21.10 -25.49 15.50
CA ASP A 328 -20.50 -26.63 14.81
C ASP A 328 -21.56 -27.50 14.11
N GLU A 329 -21.18 -28.15 13.02
CA GLU A 329 -22.05 -29.02 12.22
C GLU A 329 -22.63 -30.19 13.06
N ASN A 330 -23.95 -30.36 13.03
CA ASN A 330 -24.67 -31.36 13.83
C ASN A 330 -25.88 -31.91 13.05
N ASP A 331 -25.67 -33.03 12.37
CA ASP A 331 -26.68 -33.69 11.52
C ASP A 331 -27.98 -34.02 12.26
N GLU A 332 -27.90 -34.51 13.50
CA GLU A 332 -29.10 -34.88 14.28
C GLU A 332 -29.95 -33.65 14.59
N LEU A 333 -29.31 -32.54 14.96
CA LEU A 333 -29.99 -31.28 15.21
C LEU A 333 -30.53 -30.65 13.92
N VAL A 334 -29.78 -30.70 12.81
CA VAL A 334 -30.25 -30.26 11.48
C VAL A 334 -31.52 -31.01 11.08
N GLN A 335 -31.55 -32.34 11.21
CA GLN A 335 -32.75 -33.15 10.92
C GLN A 335 -33.91 -32.81 11.86
N THR A 336 -33.64 -32.56 13.15
CA THR A 336 -34.66 -32.16 14.12
C THR A 336 -35.30 -30.83 13.72
N ILE A 337 -34.48 -29.83 13.36
CA ILE A 337 -34.94 -28.50 12.96
C ILE A 337 -35.75 -28.54 11.65
N ILE A 338 -35.35 -29.36 10.67
CA ILE A 338 -36.10 -29.53 9.41
C ILE A 338 -37.49 -30.15 9.64
N ASN A 339 -37.62 -31.03 10.63
CA ASN A 339 -38.88 -31.74 10.93
C ASN A 339 -39.80 -30.98 11.89
N GLU A 340 -39.23 -30.26 12.87
CA GLU A 340 -39.98 -29.67 14.00
C GLU A 340 -39.90 -28.13 14.07
N GLY A 341 -39.01 -27.50 13.31
CA GLY A 341 -38.82 -26.04 13.33
C GLY A 341 -39.86 -25.25 12.51
N THR A 342 -40.12 -24.02 12.93
CA THR A 342 -40.93 -23.05 12.17
C THR A 342 -40.15 -22.59 10.94
N TRP A 343 -40.72 -22.72 9.74
CA TRP A 343 -40.14 -22.13 8.53
C TRP A 343 -40.53 -20.66 8.38
N ILE A 344 -39.54 -19.79 8.14
CA ILE A 344 -39.69 -18.34 7.97
C ILE A 344 -39.20 -17.94 6.57
N SER A 345 -40.07 -17.29 5.76
CA SER A 345 -39.69 -16.79 4.43
C SER A 345 -38.72 -15.63 4.50
N ILE A 346 -37.74 -15.63 3.60
CA ILE A 346 -36.75 -14.55 3.48
C ILE A 346 -37.31 -13.29 2.82
N ASP A 347 -38.44 -13.38 2.12
CA ASP A 347 -39.11 -12.22 1.51
C ASP A 347 -39.50 -11.14 2.56
N ASN A 348 -39.70 -11.56 3.82
CA ASN A 348 -39.99 -10.67 4.94
C ASN A 348 -38.73 -10.08 5.61
N LEU A 349 -37.54 -10.53 5.19
CA LEU A 349 -36.24 -10.31 5.84
C LEU A 349 -35.19 -9.77 4.86
N GLY A 350 -35.61 -9.21 3.72
CA GLY A 350 -34.72 -8.73 2.65
C GLY A 350 -33.65 -7.75 3.14
N ASP A 351 -34.03 -6.77 3.98
CA ASP A 351 -33.11 -5.77 4.55
C ASP A 351 -32.07 -6.38 5.50
N PHE A 352 -32.31 -7.58 6.02
CA PHE A 352 -31.32 -8.33 6.80
C PHE A 352 -30.47 -9.26 5.92
N ASN A 353 -30.90 -9.57 4.69
CA ASN A 353 -30.28 -10.54 3.79
C ASN A 353 -29.57 -9.88 2.59
N TYR A 354 -28.28 -9.56 2.76
CA TYR A 354 -27.50 -8.82 1.76
C TYR A 354 -26.21 -9.54 1.33
N LEU A 355 -25.70 -9.13 0.17
CA LEU A 355 -24.31 -9.34 -0.24
C LEU A 355 -23.46 -8.22 0.38
N LYS A 356 -22.24 -8.54 0.85
CA LYS A 356 -21.27 -7.50 1.20
C LYS A 356 -20.53 -7.08 -0.06
#